data_AF-A0A0K6I8B5-F1
#
_entry.id   AF-A0A0K6I8B5-F1
#
_cell.length_a   1.000
_cell.length_b   1.000
_cell.length_c   1.000
_cell.angle_alpha   90.00
_cell.angle_beta   90.00
_cell.angle_gamma   90.00
#
_symmetry.space_group_name_H-M   'P 1'
#
loop_
_entity.id
_entity.type
_entity.pdbx_description
1 polymer ?
#
loop_
_entity_poly.entity_id
_entity_poly.type
_entity_poly.pdbx_seq_one_letter_code
_entity_poly.pdbx_strand_id
1 'polypeptide(L)'
;MQTHTLSRLWVAAQFGLIGLMVLWPSPHWSRGWVSYLLLAAGAALVLWVFWHNRPGNFNIVPEPRQGAHLVTTGPYRWVRHPMYVALLLFMAGVAAAAHSPVQWALWLALCVVLNFKAAMEERLLSGVWPEYVGYQRVTRRFIPGVW
;
A
#
# COMPACT_ATOMS: atom_id res chain seq x y z
N MET A 1 23.08 6.75 -6.87
CA MET A 1 22.89 7.38 -5.55
C MET A 1 21.55 8.13 -5.39
N GLN A 2 20.92 8.68 -6.44
CA GLN A 2 19.67 9.45 -6.30
C GLN A 2 18.40 8.64 -5.95
N THR A 3 18.33 7.37 -6.38
CA THR A 3 17.15 6.51 -6.19
C THR A 3 16.86 6.19 -4.73
N HIS A 4 17.89 5.91 -3.92
CA HIS A 4 17.72 5.61 -2.48
C HIS A 4 17.21 6.79 -1.66
N THR A 5 17.62 8.02 -2.00
CA THR A 5 17.11 9.22 -1.33
C THR A 5 15.62 9.41 -1.66
N LEU A 6 15.24 9.21 -2.93
CA LEU A 6 13.85 9.30 -3.37
C LEU A 6 12.96 8.21 -2.72
N SER A 7 13.45 6.97 -2.60
CA SER A 7 12.82 5.88 -1.84
C SER A 7 12.48 6.29 -0.42
N ARG A 8 13.45 6.85 0.30
CA ARG A 8 13.26 7.29 1.69
C ARG A 8 12.28 8.46 1.80
N LEU A 9 12.30 9.39 0.85
CA LEU A 9 11.36 10.51 0.82
C LEU A 9 9.91 10.04 0.67
N TRP A 10 9.64 9.09 -0.24
CA TRP A 10 8.29 8.54 -0.39
C TRP A 10 7.81 7.77 0.84
N VAL A 11 8.71 7.04 1.49
CA VAL A 11 8.41 6.36 2.75
C VAL A 11 8.11 7.37 3.86
N ALA A 12 8.92 8.42 3.98
CA ALA A 12 8.68 9.50 4.93
C ALA A 12 7.36 10.23 4.66
N ALA A 13 7.03 10.51 3.40
CA ALA A 13 5.75 11.11 3.01
C ALA A 13 4.57 10.20 3.36
N GLN A 14 4.68 8.90 3.08
CA GLN A 14 3.65 7.91 3.42
C GLN A 14 3.39 7.88 4.94
N PHE A 15 4.43 7.71 5.76
CA PHE A 15 4.29 7.67 7.22
C PHE A 15 3.88 9.02 7.80
N GLY A 16 4.35 10.12 7.21
CA GLY A 16 3.94 11.48 7.59
C GLY A 16 2.44 11.71 7.38
N LEU A 17 1.90 11.29 6.22
CA LEU A 17 0.46 11.36 5.95
C LEU A 17 -0.34 10.46 6.88
N ILE A 18 0.10 9.22 7.11
CA ILE A 18 -0.57 8.31 8.05
C ILE A 18 -0.57 8.91 9.47
N GLY A 19 0.58 9.42 9.93
CA GLY A 19 0.69 10.08 11.23
C GLY A 19 -0.23 11.29 11.33
N LEU A 20 -0.28 12.13 10.28
CA LEU A 20 -1.16 13.27 10.23
C LEU A 20 -2.64 12.87 10.29
N MET A 21 -3.05 11.81 9.58
CA MET A 21 -4.42 11.30 9.60
C MET A 21 -4.80 10.75 10.99
N VAL A 22 -3.93 9.94 11.60
CA VAL A 22 -4.19 9.28 12.90
C VAL A 22 -4.19 10.29 14.05
N LEU A 23 -3.28 11.25 14.03
CA LEU A 23 -3.14 12.27 15.08
C LEU A 23 -4.04 13.47 14.86
N TRP A 24 -4.77 13.55 13.75
CA TRP A 24 -5.66 14.66 13.48
C TRP A 24 -6.77 14.72 14.54
N PRO A 25 -6.91 15.83 15.26
CA PRO A 25 -7.98 15.98 16.24
C PRO A 25 -9.33 16.01 15.51
N SER A 26 -10.08 14.91 15.60
CA SER A 26 -11.45 14.83 15.10
C SER A 26 -12.41 14.71 16.29
N PRO A 27 -13.22 15.75 16.56
CA PRO A 27 -14.10 15.78 17.74
C PRO A 27 -15.23 14.74 17.71
N HIS A 28 -15.43 14.06 16.58
CA HIS A 28 -16.46 13.05 16.39
C HIS A 28 -15.90 11.84 15.63
N TRP A 29 -15.12 11.00 16.31
CA TRP A 29 -14.89 9.63 15.83
C TRP A 29 -16.20 8.84 15.93
N SER A 30 -16.99 8.91 14.87
CA SER A 30 -18.23 8.16 14.75
C SER A 30 -17.89 6.74 14.28
N ARG A 31 -18.34 5.78 15.08
CA ARG A 31 -18.11 4.34 14.90
C ARG A 31 -19.17 3.75 13.95
N GLY A 32 -19.13 4.18 12.70
CA GLY A 32 -20.01 3.67 11.66
C GLY A 32 -19.61 2.27 11.19
N TRP A 33 -20.58 1.44 10.80
CA TRP A 33 -20.33 0.09 10.28
C TRP A 33 -19.42 0.08 9.04
N VAL A 34 -19.50 1.11 8.18
CA VAL A 34 -18.62 1.27 7.00
C VAL A 34 -17.15 1.36 7.41
N SER A 35 -16.83 2.14 8.45
CA SER A 35 -15.46 2.27 8.95
C SER A 35 -14.93 0.91 9.43
N TYR A 36 -15.73 0.18 10.21
CA TYR A 36 -15.34 -1.15 10.69
C TYR A 36 -15.12 -2.16 9.57
N LEU A 37 -15.98 -2.16 8.54
CA LEU A 37 -15.80 -3.03 7.39
C LEU A 37 -14.51 -2.72 6.63
N LEU A 38 -14.20 -1.44 6.42
CA LEU A 38 -12.96 -1.02 5.74
C LEU A 38 -11.71 -1.40 6.53
N LEU A 39 -11.71 -1.17 7.85
CA LEU A 39 -10.63 -1.56 8.75
C LEU A 39 -10.44 -3.08 8.76
N ALA A 40 -11.52 -3.84 8.89
CA ALA A 40 -11.50 -5.29 8.89
C ALA A 40 -11.02 -5.86 7.54
N ALA A 41 -11.47 -5.30 6.42
CA ALA A 41 -11.03 -5.70 5.09
C ALA A 41 -9.53 -5.44 4.88
N GLY A 42 -9.04 -4.26 5.29
CA GLY A 42 -7.62 -3.94 5.28
C GLY A 42 -6.81 -4.93 6.13
N ALA A 43 -7.23 -5.18 7.37
CA ALA A 43 -6.57 -6.13 8.27
C ALA A 43 -6.55 -7.57 7.72
N ALA A 44 -7.68 -8.05 7.18
CA ALA A 44 -7.77 -9.37 6.57
C ALA A 44 -6.83 -9.50 5.36
N LEU A 45 -6.74 -8.48 4.51
CA LEU A 45 -5.82 -8.48 3.38
C LEU A 45 -4.35 -8.45 3.83
N VAL A 46 -4.02 -7.72 4.91
CA VAL A 46 -2.69 -7.77 5.51
C VAL A 46 -2.33 -9.18 5.97
N LEU A 47 -3.23 -9.85 6.69
CA LEU A 47 -3.03 -11.23 7.14
C LEU A 47 -2.83 -12.18 5.95
N TRP A 48 -3.61 -12.01 4.89
CA TRP A 48 -3.50 -12.83 3.69
C TRP A 48 -2.15 -12.65 2.96
N VAL A 49 -1.67 -11.40 2.89
CA VAL A 49 -0.36 -11.07 2.31
C VAL A 49 0.76 -11.68 3.14
N PHE A 50 0.68 -11.63 4.48
CA PHE A 50 1.68 -12.24 5.34
C PHE A 50 1.67 -13.76 5.27
N TRP A 51 0.51 -14.39 5.12
CA TRP A 51 0.43 -15.83 4.93
C TRP A 51 1.20 -16.29 3.68
N HIS A 52 1.12 -15.51 2.59
CA HIS A 52 1.76 -15.87 1.31
C HIS A 52 3.19 -15.34 1.16
N ASN A 53 3.63 -14.43 2.03
CA ASN A 53 5.01 -13.99 2.05
C ASN A 53 5.85 -14.84 3.00
N ARG A 54 7.06 -15.19 2.55
CA ARG A 54 8.05 -15.79 3.45
C ARG A 54 8.64 -14.72 4.37
N PRO A 55 9.01 -15.08 5.62
CA PRO A 55 9.80 -14.20 6.47
C PRO A 55 11.05 -13.70 5.72
N GLY A 56 11.28 -12.39 5.75
CA GLY A 56 12.41 -11.74 5.05
C GLY A 56 12.12 -11.25 3.63
N ASN A 57 11.00 -11.63 3.02
CA ASN A 57 10.66 -11.19 1.65
C ASN A 57 10.09 -9.76 1.59
N PHE A 58 9.36 -9.36 2.63
CA PHE A 58 8.72 -8.05 2.72
C PHE A 58 9.72 -6.94 3.06
N ASN A 59 9.58 -5.77 2.43
CA ASN A 59 10.35 -4.58 2.76
C ASN A 59 9.44 -3.33 2.79
N ILE A 60 9.76 -2.38 3.67
CA ILE A 60 9.01 -1.12 3.80
C ILE A 60 9.45 -0.12 2.73
N VAL A 61 10.74 -0.18 2.37
CA VAL A 61 11.32 0.60 1.28
C VAL A 61 11.14 -0.12 -0.06
N PRO A 62 11.02 0.60 -1.19
CA PRO A 62 10.81 0.03 -2.52
C PRO A 62 11.91 -0.91 -3.03
N GLU A 63 13.08 -0.90 -2.40
CA GLU A 63 14.17 -1.78 -2.79
C GLU A 63 13.89 -3.24 -2.39
N PRO A 64 14.03 -4.21 -3.31
CA PRO A 64 13.94 -5.62 -2.95
C PRO A 64 15.05 -6.01 -1.97
N ARG A 65 14.70 -6.85 -0.99
CA ARG A 65 15.70 -7.40 -0.05
C ARG A 65 16.63 -8.37 -0.76
N GLN A 66 17.88 -8.45 -0.30
CA GLN A 66 18.80 -9.48 -0.78
C GLN A 66 18.26 -10.86 -0.44
N GLY A 67 18.22 -11.76 -1.41
CA GLY A 67 17.64 -13.10 -1.25
C GLY A 67 16.11 -13.16 -1.28
N ALA A 68 15.42 -12.04 -1.57
CA ALA A 68 13.99 -12.07 -1.81
C ALA A 68 13.65 -12.87 -3.08
N HIS A 69 12.42 -13.37 -3.15
CA HIS A 69 11.86 -14.03 -4.32
C HIS A 69 10.61 -13.30 -4.78
N LEU A 70 10.38 -13.29 -6.09
CA LEU A 70 9.15 -12.75 -6.67
C LEU A 70 7.96 -13.65 -6.27
N VAL A 71 7.02 -13.07 -5.53
CA VAL A 71 5.78 -13.75 -5.11
C VAL A 71 4.64 -13.33 -6.03
N THR A 72 4.02 -14.30 -6.69
CA THR A 72 2.89 -14.11 -7.62
C THR A 72 1.65 -14.89 -7.22
N THR A 73 1.65 -15.54 -6.05
CA THR A 73 0.56 -16.38 -5.54
C THR A 73 -0.25 -15.67 -4.45
N GLY A 74 -1.42 -16.21 -4.13
CA GLY A 74 -2.34 -15.60 -3.16
C GLY A 74 -2.79 -14.21 -3.62
N PRO A 75 -2.78 -13.17 -2.76
CA PRO A 75 -3.29 -11.84 -3.10
C PRO A 75 -2.56 -11.21 -4.30
N TYR A 76 -1.30 -11.60 -4.52
CA TYR A 76 -0.46 -11.14 -5.63
C TYR A 76 -0.98 -11.58 -7.01
N ARG A 77 -1.79 -12.64 -7.09
CA ARG A 77 -2.35 -13.07 -8.38
C ARG A 77 -3.34 -12.07 -8.97
N TRP A 78 -3.94 -11.22 -8.14
CA TRP A 78 -4.95 -10.23 -8.57
C TRP A 78 -4.36 -8.83 -8.69
N VAL A 79 -3.50 -8.44 -7.75
CA VAL A 79 -2.90 -7.10 -7.70
C VAL A 79 -1.42 -7.19 -7.31
N ARG A 80 -0.57 -6.32 -7.86
CA ARG A 80 0.87 -6.34 -7.60
C ARG A 80 1.25 -5.82 -6.23
N HIS A 81 0.48 -4.89 -5.68
CA HIS A 81 0.77 -4.22 -4.41
C HIS A 81 -0.35 -4.44 -3.38
N PRO A 82 -0.68 -5.69 -3.01
CA PRO A 82 -1.80 -5.97 -2.12
C PRO A 82 -1.62 -5.36 -0.72
N MET A 83 -0.37 -5.17 -0.26
CA MET A 83 -0.10 -4.46 0.99
C MET A 83 -0.45 -2.97 0.92
N TYR A 84 -0.23 -2.32 -0.22
CA TYR A 84 -0.64 -0.93 -0.40
C TYR A 84 -2.16 -0.82 -0.50
N VAL A 85 -2.83 -1.79 -1.15
CA VAL A 85 -4.30 -1.87 -1.14
C VAL A 85 -4.84 -2.03 0.27
N ALA A 86 -4.24 -2.93 1.07
CA ALA A 86 -4.63 -3.13 2.46
C ALA A 86 -4.48 -1.86 3.31
N LEU A 87 -3.36 -1.15 3.15
CA LEU A 87 -3.11 0.13 3.80
C LEU A 87 -4.14 1.20 3.38
N LEU A 88 -4.45 1.30 2.09
CA LEU A 88 -5.44 2.26 1.59
C LEU A 88 -6.84 1.96 2.12
N LEU A 89 -7.25 0.69 2.18
CA LEU A 89 -8.52 0.28 2.79
C LEU A 89 -8.57 0.64 4.27
N PHE A 90 -7.50 0.33 5.01
CA PHE A 90 -7.42 0.64 6.43
C PHE A 90 -7.53 2.17 6.68
N MET A 91 -6.78 2.97 5.92
CA MET A 91 -6.80 4.43 6.06
C MET A 91 -8.09 5.06 5.53
N ALA A 92 -8.79 4.43 4.58
CA ALA A 92 -10.14 4.83 4.21
C ALA A 92 -11.12 4.62 5.38
N GLY A 93 -10.95 3.54 6.15
CA GLY A 93 -11.71 3.32 7.38
C GLY A 93 -11.47 4.40 8.43
N VAL A 94 -10.23 4.87 8.59
CA VAL A 94 -9.86 6.01 9.45
C VAL A 94 -10.52 7.30 8.96
N ALA A 95 -10.45 7.58 7.65
CA ALA A 95 -11.06 8.77 7.07
C ALA A 95 -12.59 8.77 7.23
N ALA A 96 -13.21 7.60 7.02
CA ALA A 96 -14.65 7.40 7.24
C ALA A 96 -15.05 7.60 8.70
N ALA A 97 -14.25 7.15 9.68
CA ALA A 97 -14.54 7.33 11.10
C ALA A 97 -14.50 8.80 11.52
N ALA A 98 -13.61 9.60 10.94
CA ALA A 98 -13.43 10.99 11.30
C ALA A 98 -14.51 11.95 10.73
N HIS A 99 -15.30 11.52 9.74
CA HIS A 99 -16.37 12.34 9.10
C HIS A 99 -15.88 13.74 8.64
N SER A 100 -14.61 13.85 8.28
CA SER A 100 -13.96 15.11 7.92
C SER A 100 -13.55 15.11 6.45
N PRO A 101 -13.93 16.13 5.66
CA PRO A 101 -13.44 16.27 4.29
C PRO A 101 -11.91 16.33 4.20
N VAL A 102 -11.26 16.89 5.22
CA VAL A 102 -9.80 16.97 5.31
C VAL A 102 -9.17 15.57 5.34
N GLN A 103 -9.80 14.62 6.05
CA GLN A 103 -9.31 13.25 6.14
C GLN A 103 -9.40 12.51 4.81
N TRP A 104 -10.47 12.74 4.04
CA TRP A 104 -10.57 12.22 2.68
C TRP A 104 -9.55 12.86 1.74
N ALA A 105 -9.26 14.15 1.89
CA ALA A 105 -8.19 14.81 1.12
C ALA A 105 -6.81 14.25 1.46
N LEU A 106 -6.50 13.99 2.74
CA LEU A 106 -5.27 13.33 3.17
C LEU A 106 -5.18 11.89 2.65
N TRP A 107 -6.30 11.16 2.66
CA TRP A 107 -6.37 9.81 2.09
C TRP A 107 -6.10 9.82 0.57
N LEU A 108 -6.67 10.78 -0.17
CA LEU A 108 -6.37 10.96 -1.60
C LEU A 108 -4.90 11.30 -1.85
N ALA A 109 -4.30 12.15 -1.02
CA ALA A 109 -2.87 12.43 -1.07
C ALA A 109 -2.04 11.16 -0.82
N LEU A 110 -2.46 10.30 0.11
CA LEU A 110 -1.83 9.01 0.38
C LEU A 110 -1.93 8.06 -0.83
N CYS A 111 -3.08 8.02 -1.53
CA CYS A 111 -3.23 7.27 -2.78
C CYS A 111 -2.21 7.72 -3.84
N VAL A 112 -2.02 9.03 -4.00
CA VAL A 112 -1.05 9.60 -4.95
C VAL A 112 0.38 9.21 -4.57
N VAL A 113 0.76 9.37 -3.30
CA VAL A 113 2.08 8.98 -2.78
C VAL A 113 2.35 7.50 -3.03
N LEU A 114 1.40 6.62 -2.69
CA LEU A 114 1.56 5.18 -2.88
C LEU A 114 1.61 4.78 -4.36
N ASN A 115 0.92 5.49 -5.25
CA ASN A 115 1.04 5.25 -6.68
C ASN A 115 2.46 5.52 -7.21
N PHE A 116 3.03 6.67 -6.87
CA PHE A 116 4.39 7.00 -7.29
C PHE A 116 5.42 6.07 -6.65
N LYS A 117 5.22 5.72 -5.38
CA LYS A 117 6.05 4.73 -4.68
C LYS A 117 5.99 3.36 -5.36
N ALA A 118 4.80 2.88 -5.69
CA ALA A 118 4.60 1.62 -6.41
C ALA A 118 5.21 1.63 -7.81
N ALA A 119 5.10 2.75 -8.55
CA ALA A 119 5.73 2.89 -9.86
C ALA A 119 7.27 2.79 -9.78
N MET A 120 7.86 3.38 -8.74
CA MET A 120 9.30 3.28 -8.50
C MET A 120 9.70 1.86 -8.09
N GLU A 121 8.94 1.24 -7.19
CA GLU A 121 9.13 -0.16 -6.79
C GLU A 121 9.09 -1.08 -8.00
N GLU A 122 8.09 -0.97 -8.87
CA GLU A 122 7.99 -1.74 -10.11
C GLU A 122 9.20 -1.58 -11.03
N ARG A 123 9.79 -0.37 -11.13
CA ARG A 123 11.01 -0.14 -11.91
C ARG A 123 12.21 -0.86 -11.30
N LEU A 124 12.34 -0.84 -9.98
CA LEU A 124 13.41 -1.54 -9.26
C LEU A 124 13.25 -3.06 -9.40
N LEU A 125 12.02 -3.57 -9.21
CA LEU A 125 11.69 -4.98 -9.34
C LEU A 125 11.97 -5.50 -10.76
N SER A 126 11.63 -4.73 -11.80
CA SER A 126 11.91 -5.08 -13.20
C SER A 126 13.40 -5.15 -13.52
N GLY A 127 14.23 -4.38 -12.80
CA GLY A 127 15.68 -4.43 -12.94
C GLY A 127 16.33 -5.62 -12.24
N VAL A 128 15.64 -6.24 -11.27
CA VAL A 128 16.14 -7.41 -10.51
C VAL A 128 15.59 -8.72 -11.07
N TRP A 129 14.32 -8.75 -11.46
CA TRP A 129 13.62 -9.93 -11.97
C TRP A 129 13.08 -9.67 -13.38
N PRO A 130 13.71 -10.21 -14.44
CA PRO A 130 13.20 -10.11 -15.80
C PRO A 130 11.77 -10.65 -15.97
N GLU A 131 11.40 -11.67 -15.19
CA GLU A 131 10.07 -12.28 -15.17
C GLU A 131 8.97 -11.32 -14.68
N TYR A 132 9.36 -10.25 -13.97
CA TYR A 132 8.44 -9.24 -13.47
C TYR A 132 7.65 -8.56 -14.60
N VAL A 133 8.27 -8.39 -15.77
CA VAL A 133 7.60 -7.82 -16.95
C VAL A 133 6.45 -8.71 -17.42
N GLY A 134 6.63 -10.05 -17.36
CA GLY A 134 5.56 -11.00 -17.64
C GLY A 134 4.44 -10.91 -16.61
N TYR A 135 4.80 -10.84 -15.33
CA TYR A 135 3.85 -10.67 -14.24
C TYR A 135 3.02 -9.37 -14.33
N GLN A 136 3.63 -8.26 -14.75
CA GLN A 136 2.94 -6.98 -14.97
C GLN A 136 1.85 -7.05 -16.03
N ARG A 137 1.99 -7.92 -17.04
CA ARG A 137 1.00 -8.06 -18.12
C ARG A 137 -0.29 -8.74 -17.67
N VAL A 138 -0.20 -9.62 -16.67
CA VAL A 138 -1.33 -10.44 -16.19
C VAL A 138 -1.96 -9.92 -14.91
N THR A 139 -1.40 -8.84 -14.33
CA THR A 139 -1.86 -8.26 -13.07
C THR A 139 -2.08 -6.75 -13.19
N ARG A 140 -2.75 -6.17 -12.20
CA ARG A 140 -2.97 -4.73 -12.06
C ARG A 140 -2.26 -4.20 -10.82
N ARG A 141 -2.04 -2.88 -10.72
CA ARG A 141 -1.25 -2.29 -9.64
C ARG A 141 -2.00 -2.32 -8.31
N PHE A 142 -3.27 -1.91 -8.31
CA PHE A 142 -4.08 -1.73 -7.09
C PHE A 142 -5.51 -2.25 -7.19
N ILE A 143 -6.19 -2.10 -8.33
CA ILE A 143 -7.59 -2.47 -8.54
C ILE A 143 -7.68 -3.49 -9.68
N PRO A 144 -8.15 -4.73 -9.43
CA PRO A 144 -8.37 -5.71 -10.48
C PRO A 144 -9.27 -5.14 -11.60
N GLY A 145 -8.83 -5.27 -12.85
CA GLY A 145 -9.61 -4.85 -14.02
C GLY A 145 -9.58 -3.35 -14.37
N VAL A 146 -9.07 -2.47 -13.49
CA VAL A 146 -9.02 -1.02 -13.75
C VAL A 146 -7.58 -0.52 -13.81
N TRP A 147 -6.82 -0.73 -12.72
CA TRP A 147 -5.57 0.00 -12.50
C TRP A 147 -4.55 -0.78 -11.68
#